data_AF-A0A3B7Q3F1-F1
#
_entry.id   AF-A0A3B7Q3F1-F1
#
_cell.length_a   1.000
_cell.length_b   1.000
_cell.length_c   1.000
_cell.angle_alpha   90.00
_cell.angle_beta   90.00
_cell.angle_gamma   90.00
#
_symmetry.space_group_name_H-M   'P 1'
#
loop_
_entity.id
_entity.type
_entity.pdbx_description
1 polymer ?
#
loop_
_entity_poly.entity_id
_entity_poly.type
_entity_poly.pdbx_seq_one_letter_code
_entity_poly.pdbx_strand_id
1 'polypeptide(L)'
;MNKILLTSGAAFIFAFTLSACSQVPKECTESWEKMEKLSKKMGMPDDQIKIHKKEFEDNIKGLSKEEAIKACTMQSAFLNMAER
;
A
#
# COMPACT_ATOMS: atom_id res chain seq x y z
N MET A 1 40.76 -3.97 30.13
CA MET A 1 39.70 -3.00 29.75
C MET A 1 38.99 -3.54 28.53
N ASN A 2 37.81 -4.13 28.75
CA ASN A 2 36.93 -4.66 27.71
C ASN A 2 36.30 -3.51 26.90
N LYS A 3 36.23 -3.68 25.57
CA LYS A 3 35.21 -3.03 24.74
C LYS A 3 34.45 -4.11 23.99
N ILE A 4 33.55 -4.77 24.71
CA ILE A 4 32.49 -5.57 24.13
C ILE A 4 31.38 -4.58 23.79
N LEU A 5 31.19 -4.28 22.50
CA LEU A 5 29.99 -3.64 21.99
C LEU A 5 29.17 -4.74 21.30
N LEU A 6 28.14 -5.16 22.01
CA LEU A 6 27.17 -6.17 21.64
C LEU A 6 26.18 -5.64 20.59
N THR A 7 25.90 -6.50 19.61
CA THR A 7 24.57 -6.89 19.11
C THR A 7 23.78 -6.03 18.11
N SER A 8 23.10 -6.78 17.23
CA SER A 8 22.02 -6.44 16.29
C SER A 8 22.52 -6.10 14.88
N GLY A 9 22.21 -6.81 13.80
CA GLY A 9 21.23 -7.87 13.56
C GLY A 9 20.91 -7.85 12.05
N ALA A 10 20.82 -9.03 11.45
CA ALA A 10 20.29 -9.32 10.11
C ALA A 10 21.11 -8.89 8.87
N ALA A 11 21.92 -9.84 8.38
CA ALA A 11 22.10 -10.02 6.95
C ALA A 11 20.73 -10.39 6.33
N PHE A 12 20.17 -9.52 5.50
CA PHE A 12 19.06 -9.86 4.61
C PHE A 12 19.54 -9.80 3.16
N ILE A 13 20.03 -10.95 2.71
CA ILE A 13 20.15 -11.28 1.29
C ILE A 13 18.70 -11.36 0.76
N PHE A 14 18.23 -10.32 0.08
CA PHE A 14 17.04 -10.43 -0.77
C PHE A 14 17.46 -10.35 -2.25
N ALA A 15 18.17 -11.39 -2.68
CA ALA A 15 18.10 -11.80 -4.07
C ALA A 15 16.75 -12.53 -4.24
N PHE A 16 15.71 -11.79 -4.63
CA PHE A 16 14.54 -12.39 -5.27
C PHE A 16 14.32 -11.71 -6.61
N THR A 17 14.94 -12.32 -7.61
CA THR A 17 14.40 -12.37 -8.96
C THR A 17 12.94 -12.81 -8.88
N LEU A 18 12.01 -11.92 -9.22
CA LEU A 18 10.84 -12.23 -10.04
C LEU A 18 10.12 -10.90 -10.34
N SER A 19 10.46 -10.28 -11.47
CA SER A 19 9.59 -9.32 -12.13
C SER A 19 8.36 -10.06 -12.64
N ALA A 20 7.47 -10.47 -11.74
CA ALA A 20 6.18 -11.03 -12.09
C ALA A 20 5.18 -9.88 -12.08
N CYS A 21 4.52 -9.64 -13.22
CA CYS A 21 3.47 -8.64 -13.42
C CYS A 21 2.47 -8.64 -12.26
N SER A 22 2.67 -7.78 -11.27
CA SER A 22 1.77 -7.62 -10.14
C SER A 22 0.60 -6.76 -10.57
N GLN A 23 -0.39 -7.41 -11.18
CA GLN A 23 -1.72 -6.83 -11.36
C GLN A 23 -2.26 -6.47 -9.98
N VAL A 24 -2.62 -5.20 -9.79
CA VAL A 24 -3.22 -4.69 -8.55
C VAL A 24 -4.44 -5.58 -8.19
N PRO A 25 -4.51 -6.15 -6.98
CA PRO A 25 -5.63 -6.99 -6.56
C PRO A 25 -6.97 -6.26 -6.65
N LYS A 26 -8.06 -7.00 -6.90
CA LYS A 26 -9.40 -6.42 -7.06
C LYS A 26 -9.83 -5.62 -5.83
N GLU A 27 -9.48 -6.11 -4.65
CA GLU A 27 -9.75 -5.49 -3.35
C GLU A 27 -9.08 -4.11 -3.22
N CYS A 28 -7.90 -3.94 -3.83
CA CYS A 28 -7.19 -2.66 -3.87
C CYS A 28 -7.83 -1.70 -4.87
N THR A 29 -8.30 -2.18 -6.01
CA THR A 29 -9.07 -1.38 -6.96
C THR A 29 -10.37 -0.87 -6.32
N GLU A 30 -11.11 -1.75 -5.64
CA GLU A 30 -12.35 -1.37 -4.93
C GLU A 30 -12.10 -0.39 -3.79
N SER A 31 -10.99 -0.57 -3.04
CA SER A 31 -10.59 0.37 -2.00
C SER A 31 -10.26 1.76 -2.56
N TRP A 32 -9.50 1.78 -3.66
CA TRP A 32 -9.15 3.01 -4.36
C TRP A 32 -10.38 3.75 -4.87
N GLU A 33 -11.36 3.07 -5.46
CA GLU A 33 -12.59 3.72 -5.95
C GLU A 33 -13.37 4.44 -4.83
N LYS A 34 -13.39 3.88 -3.62
CA LYS A 34 -14.03 4.54 -2.46
C LYS A 34 -13.23 5.76 -2.03
N MET A 35 -11.91 5.63 -1.97
CA MET A 35 -11.01 6.75 -1.64
C MET A 35 -11.11 7.88 -2.66
N GLU A 36 -11.18 7.56 -3.95
CA GLU A 36 -11.35 8.53 -5.04
C GLU A 36 -12.69 9.25 -4.91
N LYS A 37 -13.79 8.53 -4.68
CA LYS A 37 -15.12 9.12 -4.45
C LYS A 37 -15.11 10.05 -3.24
N LEU A 38 -14.51 9.63 -2.13
CA LEU A 38 -14.39 10.46 -0.94
C LEU A 38 -13.54 11.71 -1.21
N SER A 39 -12.39 11.55 -1.87
CA SER A 39 -11.49 12.66 -2.19
C SER A 39 -12.18 13.72 -3.06
N LYS A 40 -12.97 13.29 -4.06
CA LYS A 40 -13.79 14.19 -4.88
C LYS A 40 -14.86 14.90 -4.07
N LYS A 41 -15.58 14.19 -3.19
CA LYS A 41 -16.56 14.81 -2.27
C LYS A 41 -15.91 15.87 -1.37
N MET A 42 -14.66 15.66 -0.98
CA MET A 42 -13.85 16.59 -0.17
C MET A 42 -13.25 17.75 -0.98
N GLY A 43 -13.53 17.84 -2.29
CA GLY A 43 -13.03 18.92 -3.15
C GLY A 43 -11.57 18.76 -3.57
N MET A 44 -10.99 17.56 -3.47
CA MET A 44 -9.63 17.31 -3.95
C MET A 44 -9.56 17.44 -5.48
N PRO A 45 -8.60 18.20 -6.03
CA PRO A 45 -8.38 18.30 -7.47
C PRO A 45 -8.03 16.96 -8.13
N ASP A 46 -8.50 16.74 -9.36
CA ASP A 46 -8.31 15.49 -10.12
C ASP A 46 -6.83 15.16 -10.42
N ASP A 47 -5.99 16.18 -10.58
CA ASP A 47 -4.54 16.03 -10.75
C ASP A 47 -3.88 15.45 -9.49
N GLN A 48 -4.29 15.93 -8.30
CA GLN A 48 -3.83 15.36 -7.04
C GLN A 48 -4.34 13.93 -6.82
N ILE A 49 -5.59 13.65 -7.17
CA ILE A 49 -6.15 12.29 -7.11
C ILE A 49 -5.33 11.32 -8.00
N LYS A 50 -4.91 11.76 -9.18
CA LYS A 50 -4.06 10.95 -10.08
C LYS A 50 -2.66 10.69 -9.51
N ILE A 51 -2.08 11.66 -8.80
CA ILE A 51 -0.79 11.49 -8.13
C ILE A 51 -0.93 10.46 -7.02
N HIS A 52 -1.92 10.62 -6.12
CA HIS A 52 -2.19 9.66 -5.06
C HIS A 52 -2.51 8.25 -5.59
N LYS A 53 -3.16 8.15 -6.78
CA LYS A 53 -3.43 6.86 -7.42
C LYS A 53 -2.13 6.13 -7.78
N LYS A 54 -1.18 6.85 -8.38
CA LYS A 54 0.12 6.27 -8.74
C LYS A 54 0.88 5.83 -7.50
N GLU A 55 0.93 6.69 -6.48
CA GLU A 55 1.58 6.35 -5.21
C GLU A 55 0.93 5.12 -4.56
N PHE A 56 -0.39 5.04 -4.57
CA PHE A 56 -1.12 3.86 -4.10
C PHE A 56 -0.72 2.61 -4.89
N GLU A 57 -0.79 2.65 -6.22
CA GLU A 57 -0.43 1.51 -7.08
C GLU A 57 1.02 1.07 -6.90
N ASP A 58 1.95 2.02 -6.76
CA ASP A 58 3.37 1.73 -6.58
C ASP A 58 3.65 1.12 -5.19
N ASN A 59 2.96 1.58 -4.15
CA ASN A 59 3.00 0.92 -2.84
C ASN A 59 2.47 -0.51 -2.90
N ILE A 60 1.36 -0.75 -3.61
CA ILE A 60 0.78 -2.10 -3.76
C ILE A 60 1.71 -3.04 -4.53
N LYS A 61 2.39 -2.56 -5.57
CA LYS A 61 3.38 -3.35 -6.32
C LYS A 61 4.59 -3.75 -5.47
N GLY A 62 4.90 -3.01 -4.41
CA GLY A 62 5.95 -3.33 -3.46
C GLY A 62 5.57 -4.41 -2.42
N LEU A 63 4.30 -4.81 -2.35
CA LEU A 63 3.79 -5.79 -1.38
C LEU A 63 3.60 -7.17 -2.02
N SER A 64 3.63 -8.21 -1.18
CA SER A 64 3.09 -9.50 -1.60
C SER A 64 1.57 -9.40 -1.85
N LYS A 65 1.05 -10.27 -2.70
CA LYS A 65 -0.39 -10.29 -3.03
C LYS A 65 -1.27 -10.39 -1.78
N GLU A 66 -0.92 -11.23 -0.82
CA GLU A 66 -1.69 -11.40 0.42
C GLU A 66 -1.63 -10.16 1.31
N GLU A 67 -0.46 -9.53 1.44
CA GLU A 67 -0.30 -8.28 2.20
C GLU A 67 -1.09 -7.13 1.56
N ALA A 68 -1.04 -7.01 0.22
CA ALA A 68 -1.83 -6.05 -0.51
C ALA A 68 -3.33 -6.25 -0.28
N ILE A 69 -3.84 -7.49 -0.42
CA ILE A 69 -5.25 -7.81 -0.18
C ILE A 69 -5.66 -7.44 1.26
N LYS A 70 -4.85 -7.80 2.25
CA LYS A 70 -5.12 -7.50 3.67
C LYS A 70 -5.15 -6.00 3.92
N ALA A 71 -4.17 -5.25 3.41
CA ALA A 71 -4.09 -3.81 3.56
C ALA A 71 -5.31 -3.11 2.94
N CYS A 72 -5.65 -3.45 1.69
CA CYS A 72 -6.76 -2.84 0.96
C CYS A 72 -8.14 -3.21 1.52
N THR A 73 -8.29 -4.43 2.02
CA THR A 73 -9.52 -4.86 2.71
C THR A 73 -9.72 -4.06 4.01
N MET A 74 -8.65 -3.90 4.79
CA MET A 74 -8.68 -3.13 6.03
C MET A 74 -8.99 -1.65 5.75
N GLN A 75 -8.30 -1.05 4.76
CA GLN A 75 -8.55 0.33 4.33
C GLN A 75 -10.00 0.54 3.89
N SER A 76 -10.56 -0.40 3.13
CA SER A 76 -11.96 -0.38 2.70
C SER A 76 -12.95 -0.45 3.88
N ALA A 77 -12.66 -1.26 4.89
CA ALA A 77 -13.49 -1.34 6.09
C ALA A 77 -13.48 -0.02 6.86
N PHE A 78 -12.32 0.63 7.01
CA PHE A 78 -12.21 1.96 7.62
C PHE A 78 -12.97 3.03 6.83
N LEU A 79 -12.82 3.07 5.51
CA LEU A 79 -13.53 4.04 4.66
C LEU A 79 -15.04 3.86 4.75
N ASN A 80 -15.54 2.62 4.76
CA ASN A 80 -16.98 2.35 4.94
C ASN A 80 -17.52 2.83 6.29
N MET A 81 -16.70 2.88 7.33
CA MET A 81 -17.09 3.43 8.63
C MET A 81 -17.08 4.96 8.62
N ALA A 82 -16.13 5.58 7.91
CA ALA A 82 -16.02 7.03 7.79
C ALA A 82 -17.08 7.65 6.86
N GLU A 83 -17.65 6.88 5.93
CA GLU A 83 -18.75 7.32 5.05
C GLU A 83 -20.15 7.22 5.71
N ARG A 84 -20.27 6.74 6.97
CA ARG A 84 -21.55 6.68 7.70
C ARG A 84 -21.89 7.94 8.46
#